data_AF-A0A3D1KUF4-F1
#
_entry.id   AF-A0A3D1KUF4-F1
#
_cell.length_a   1.000
_cell.length_b   1.000
_cell.length_c   1.000
_cell.angle_alpha   90.00
_cell.angle_beta   90.00
_cell.angle_gamma   90.00
#
_symmetry.space_group_name_H-M   'P 1'
#
loop_
_entity.id
_entity.type
_entity.pdbx_description
1 polymer ?
#
loop_
_entity_poly.entity_id
_entity_poly.type
_entity_poly.pdbx_seq_one_letter_code
_entity_poly.pdbx_strand_id
1 'polypeptide(L)' 'MLSTTKKSKIFILDTNVILHDHTCINQFQDNDIILP' A
#
# COMPACT_ATOMS: atom_id res chain seq x y z
N MET A 1 4.45 3.56 29.03
CA MET A 1 3.82 4.14 27.82
C MET A 1 3.54 2.97 26.89
N LEU A 2 2.28 2.53 26.75
CA LEU A 2 1.97 1.41 25.83
C LEU A 2 2.10 1.93 24.40
N SER A 3 3.07 1.42 23.64
CA SER A 3 3.20 1.69 22.21
C SER A 3 2.04 1.03 21.49
N THR A 4 1.10 1.82 20.96
CA THR A 4 0.10 1.32 20.02
C THR A 4 0.82 0.94 18.74
N THR A 5 1.16 -0.34 18.56
CA THR A 5 1.81 -0.82 17.35
C THR A 5 0.84 -0.62 16.19
N LYS A 6 1.14 0.33 15.29
CA LYS A 6 0.32 0.58 14.10
C LYS A 6 0.39 -0.68 13.24
N LYS A 7 -0.76 -1.34 13.05
CA LYS A 7 -0.84 -2.56 12.25
C LYS A 7 -0.76 -2.19 10.76
N SER A 8 0.19 -2.78 10.04
CA SER A 8 0.24 -2.69 8.57
C SER A 8 -1.06 -3.24 7.97
N LYS A 9 -1.55 -2.59 6.92
CA LYS A 9 -2.67 -3.05 6.10
C LYS A 9 -2.14 -3.60 4.77
N ILE A 10 -2.92 -4.48 4.16
CA ILE A 10 -2.64 -5.00 2.83
C ILE A 10 -3.61 -4.35 1.85
N PHE A 11 -3.06 -3.83 0.76
CA PHE A 11 -3.81 -3.29 -0.37
C PHE A 11 -3.57 -4.17 -1.60
N ILE A 12 -4.62 -4.41 -2.37
CA ILE A 12 -4.54 -5.14 -3.63
C ILE A 12 -4.70 -4.12 -4.75
N LEU A 13 -3.70 -3.99 -5.62
CA LEU A 13 -3.68 -3.03 -6.70
C LEU A 13 -3.70 -3.76 -8.04
N ASP A 14 -4.66 -3.43 -8.90
CA ASP A 14 -4.67 -3.91 -10.28
C ASP A 14 -3.59 -3.21 -11.12
N THR A 15 -3.14 -3.90 -12.17
CA THR A 15 -2.21 -3.35 -13.16
C THR A 15 -2.76 -2.08 -13.81
N ASN A 16 -4.07 -1.97 -14.03
CA ASN A 16 -4.71 -0.75 -14.56
C ASN A 16 -4.45 0.49 -13.71
N VAL A 17 -4.34 0.34 -12.39
CA VAL A 17 -4.05 1.46 -11.47
C VAL A 17 -2.62 1.95 -11.69
N ILE A 18 -1.66 1.03 -11.80
CA ILE A 18 -0.25 1.36 -12.05
C ILE A 18 -0.06 1.94 -13.46
N LEU A 19 -0.79 1.44 -14.46
CA LEU A 19 -0.73 1.95 -15.83
C LEU A 19 -1.25 3.39 -15.93
N HIS A 20 -2.23 3.76 -15.10
CA HIS A 20 -2.75 5.13 -15.06
C HIS A 20 -1.87 6.06 -14.21
N ASP A 21 -1.37 5.58 -13.07
CA ASP A 21 -0.48 6.31 -12.17
C ASP A 21 0.59 5.40 -11.57
N HIS A 22 1.77 5.40 -12.18
CA HIS A 22 2.92 4.62 -11.70
C HIS A 22 3.48 5.13 -10.36
N THR A 23 3.12 6.34 -9.93
CA THR A 23 3.59 6.92 -8.66
C THR A 23 2.74 6.49 -7.47
N CYS A 24 1.60 5.82 -7.71
CA CYS A 24 0.65 5.43 -6.67
C CYS A 24 1.26 4.51 -5.60
N ILE A 25 2.27 3.71 -5.95
CA ILE A 25 2.99 2.80 -5.04
C ILE A 25 3.59 3.55 -3.84
N ASN A 26 4.01 4.81 -4.03
CA ASN A 26 4.60 5.63 -2.97
C ASN A 26 3.58 6.14 -1.93
N GLN A 27 2.28 5.97 -2.17
CA GLN A 27 1.21 6.48 -1.31
C GLN A 27 0.93 5.56 -0.11
N PHE A 28 1.46 4.34 -0.11
CA PHE A 28 1.09 3.30 0.86
C PHE A 28 2.02 3.22 2.08
N GLN A 29 3.12 3.97 2.12
CA GLN A 29 4.01 4.09 3.29
C GLN A 29 4.34 2.72 3.92
N ASP A 30 3.95 2.51 5.18
CA ASP A 30 4.21 1.32 5.99
C ASP A 30 3.26 0.14 5.66
N ASN A 31 2.45 0.24 4.62
CA ASN A 31 1.46 -0.76 4.23
C ASN A 31 1.94 -1.58 3.04
N ASP A 32 1.51 -2.84 3.01
CA ASP A 32 1.89 -3.80 1.99
C ASP A 32 0.98 -3.68 0.77
N ILE A 33 1.56 -3.88 -0.42
CA ILE A 33 0.84 -3.89 -1.70
C ILE A 33 1.02 -5.27 -2.35
N ILE A 34 -0.09 -5.85 -2.82
CA ILE A 34 -0.12 -7.05 -3.65
C ILE A 34 -0.62 -6.68 -5.04
N LEU A 35 0.10 -7.11 -6.06
CA LEU A 35 -0.31 -7.01 -7.46
C LEU A 35 -0.76 -8.41 -7.92
N PRO A 36 -1.99 -8.57 -8.44
CA PRO A 36 -2.47 -9.82 -9.01
C PRO A 36 -1.86 -10.13 -10.38
#